data_AF-A0A3M1KFS1-F1
#
_entry.id   AF-A0A3M1KFS1-F1
#
_cell.length_a   1.000
_cell.length_b   1.000
_cell.length_c   1.000
_cell.angle_alpha   90.00
_cell.angle_beta   90.00
_cell.angle_gamma   90.00
#
_symmetry.space_group_name_H-M   'P 1'
#
loop_
_entity.id
_entity.type
_entity.pdbx_description
1 polymer ?
#
loop_
_entity_poly.entity_id
_entity_poly.type
_entity_poly.pdbx_seq_one_letter_code
_entity_poly.pdbx_strand_id
1 'polypeptide(L)'
;MARARQTFTLFVMLSWLGLSGCALRPQIKVPASELRAFSEYSRQLLEAVEAHDRQAAEAVVTVWTQEHGALAVEGDLYASVLTEAALQPHPDAVYAVLAAAMIERFPAHPALWGAWATQLRLALDQQDPAVAADLWEHLAGAPERLQRELAASIAESLWSHGQARAAVEWGIRGAPDTSAALYWRLWAARVWGCCADASSDLEGLLGSVARFAGAVASGDAEQRLDAARALRRQDIRHGEPLRTIRELADRLLDGPVADVRDAGAVLPMSGVSSALGRSVLQIAAACMPDGRVNIRDTRSRVSGAAAALEGSRSWALLGPLRSAPLEHLGWTLLRRGQIVATPNPNPIVAYPVSAPIWSTALGPEEQARAIAAVLAEQGWKAVAVLHPDDLYGKRFMKVFWDAVLDHGGWFTGIGAYAPRSTDFGPVIRRLVGLDRYSPEEEREMKAQGEEPQPIIDFDALVVVGSPAELSLIPAQLAYYDVYDVRLIGDAGWRDPRIPQIAGKYMDGLLFIDVDLDPASAYPDCVTRAGMPPGPLPMAVVDAIAWLKATRDGGQPARTFHGVSGETRVAADHTVERRFQVWQWRHGKLSVWDGTDPEQLYATPAALPADVHSEEAPRDDE
;
A
#
# COMPACT_ATOMS: atom_id res chain seq x y z
N MET A 1 -9.15 -15.27 11.57
CA MET A 1 -8.77 -15.79 12.90
C MET A 1 -9.64 -16.97 13.38
N ALA A 2 -10.98 -16.89 13.37
CA ALA A 2 -11.84 -18.01 13.85
C ALA A 2 -11.75 -19.34 13.05
N ARG A 3 -11.58 -19.31 11.71
CA ARG A 3 -11.37 -20.53 10.89
C ARG A 3 -9.96 -21.11 11.02
N ALA A 4 -8.96 -20.28 11.34
CA ALA A 4 -7.61 -20.73 11.66
C ALA A 4 -7.56 -21.40 13.05
N ARG A 5 -8.30 -20.85 14.03
CA ARG A 5 -8.56 -21.44 15.36
C ARG A 5 -9.01 -22.90 15.28
N GLN A 6 -10.05 -23.21 14.49
CA GLN A 6 -10.54 -24.60 14.38
C GLN A 6 -9.56 -25.54 13.69
N THR A 7 -8.80 -25.05 12.70
CA THR A 7 -7.86 -25.88 11.93
C THR A 7 -6.58 -26.16 12.72
N PHE A 8 -6.12 -25.19 13.53
CA PHE A 8 -4.92 -25.28 14.37
C PHE A 8 -5.14 -26.17 15.60
N THR A 9 -6.28 -26.01 16.31
CA THR A 9 -6.64 -26.91 17.42
C THR A 9 -6.86 -28.35 16.93
N LEU A 10 -7.46 -28.54 15.75
CA LEU A 10 -7.58 -29.89 15.14
C LEU A 10 -6.21 -30.45 14.74
N PHE A 11 -5.31 -29.64 14.18
CA PHE A 11 -4.02 -30.11 13.70
C PHE A 11 -3.11 -30.53 14.85
N VAL A 12 -3.10 -29.77 15.96
CA VAL A 12 -2.37 -30.13 17.18
C VAL A 12 -2.95 -31.40 17.84
N MET A 13 -4.29 -31.54 17.89
CA MET A 13 -4.92 -32.76 18.41
C MET A 13 -4.72 -34.00 17.51
N LEU A 14 -4.83 -33.85 16.18
CA LEU A 14 -4.70 -34.97 15.22
C LEU A 14 -3.25 -35.43 15.03
N SER A 15 -2.28 -34.51 15.18
CA SER A 15 -0.85 -34.83 15.15
C SER A 15 -0.40 -35.69 16.34
N TRP A 16 -1.21 -35.74 17.40
CA TRP A 16 -0.98 -36.51 18.63
C TRP A 16 -1.86 -37.77 18.74
N LEU A 17 -3.03 -37.82 18.10
CA LEU A 17 -3.91 -39.00 18.06
C LEU A 17 -3.51 -40.10 17.04
N GLY A 18 -2.38 -39.95 16.34
CA GLY A 18 -1.77 -41.03 15.55
C GLY A 18 -2.44 -41.33 14.20
N LEU A 19 -3.11 -40.38 13.56
CA LEU A 19 -3.81 -40.59 12.27
C LEU A 19 -3.14 -39.92 11.05
N SER A 20 -1.82 -39.74 11.07
CA SER A 20 -1.06 -39.27 9.89
C SER A 20 0.14 -40.17 9.66
N GLY A 21 0.03 -41.04 8.66
CA GLY A 21 1.09 -41.96 8.27
C GLY A 21 2.28 -41.21 7.69
N CYS A 22 3.36 -41.12 8.45
CA CYS A 22 4.72 -41.00 7.93
C CYS A 22 5.69 -41.66 8.92
N ALA A 23 6.44 -42.63 8.42
CA ALA A 23 7.36 -43.46 9.16
C ALA A 23 8.65 -42.69 9.45
N LEU A 24 8.71 -42.01 10.60
CA LEU A 24 9.92 -41.62 11.34
C LEU A 24 9.49 -40.81 12.58
N ARG A 25 9.21 -41.48 13.70
CA ARG A 25 9.14 -40.81 15.01
C ARG A 25 9.78 -41.68 16.09
N PRO A 26 10.67 -41.13 16.95
CA PRO A 26 11.11 -41.81 18.15
C PRO A 26 9.93 -41.88 19.13
N GLN A 27 9.68 -43.06 19.71
CA GLN A 27 8.69 -43.25 20.77
C GLN A 27 9.19 -42.57 22.05
N ILE A 28 8.82 -41.30 22.25
CA ILE A 28 9.04 -40.62 23.53
C ILE A 28 7.85 -40.95 24.44
N LYS A 29 8.06 -41.77 25.47
CA LYS A 29 7.06 -42.04 26.52
C LYS A 29 7.06 -40.89 27.52
N VAL A 30 6.07 -40.00 27.44
CA VAL A 30 5.84 -38.93 28.43
C VAL A 30 4.70 -39.34 29.38
N PRO A 31 4.84 -39.26 30.71
CA PRO A 31 3.78 -39.52 31.68
C PRO A 31 2.54 -38.63 31.49
N ALA A 32 1.33 -39.17 31.75
CA ALA A 32 0.06 -38.44 31.58
C ALA A 32 -0.14 -37.25 32.54
N SER A 33 0.65 -37.17 33.61
CA SER A 33 0.71 -36.02 34.53
C SER A 33 1.45 -34.85 33.91
N GLU A 34 2.58 -35.12 33.25
CA GLU A 34 3.39 -34.11 32.54
C GLU A 34 2.60 -33.54 31.35
N LEU A 35 1.85 -34.38 30.62
CA LEU A 35 0.96 -33.91 29.53
C LEU A 35 -0.16 -32.98 30.00
N ARG A 36 -0.68 -33.18 31.22
CA ARG A 36 -1.74 -32.32 31.79
C ARG A 36 -1.19 -30.99 32.30
N ALA A 37 -0.08 -31.02 33.03
CA ALA A 37 0.64 -29.81 33.43
C ALA A 37 1.02 -28.99 32.19
N PHE A 38 1.45 -29.67 31.12
CA PHE A 38 1.84 -29.07 29.85
C PHE A 38 0.70 -28.41 29.07
N SER A 39 -0.49 -29.04 29.03
CA SER A 39 -1.66 -28.45 28.39
C SER A 39 -2.13 -27.17 29.10
N GLU A 40 -2.00 -27.14 30.43
CA GLU A 40 -2.41 -26.01 31.25
C GLU A 40 -1.43 -24.84 31.10
N TYR A 41 -0.13 -25.14 31.07
CA TYR A 41 0.91 -24.16 30.79
C TYR A 41 0.78 -23.53 29.40
N SER A 42 0.60 -24.35 28.36
CA SER A 42 0.47 -23.86 26.97
C SER A 42 -0.72 -22.90 26.82
N ARG A 43 -1.80 -23.16 27.54
CA ARG A 43 -2.97 -22.29 27.60
C ARG A 43 -2.65 -20.94 28.25
N GLN A 44 -1.99 -20.94 29.41
CA GLN A 44 -1.62 -19.72 30.12
C GLN A 44 -0.64 -18.85 29.32
N LEU A 45 0.33 -19.47 28.63
CA LEU A 45 1.27 -18.75 27.77
C LEU A 45 0.57 -18.11 26.57
N LEU A 46 -0.34 -18.84 25.92
CA LEU A 46 -1.15 -18.31 24.81
C LEU A 46 -2.06 -17.18 25.27
N GLU A 47 -2.68 -17.29 26.45
CA GLU A 47 -3.50 -16.22 27.04
C GLU A 47 -2.68 -14.95 27.31
N ALA A 48 -1.48 -15.09 27.87
CA ALA A 48 -0.58 -13.95 28.10
C ALA A 48 -0.12 -13.30 26.79
N VAL A 49 0.17 -14.10 25.76
CA VAL A 49 0.53 -13.62 24.42
C VAL A 49 -0.64 -12.93 23.73
N GLU A 50 -1.86 -13.49 23.79
CA GLU A 50 -3.08 -12.88 23.23
C GLU A 50 -3.44 -11.56 23.95
N ALA A 51 -3.10 -11.44 25.23
CA ALA A 51 -3.33 -10.23 26.03
C ALA A 51 -2.22 -9.17 25.89
N HIS A 52 -1.15 -9.46 25.13
CA HIS A 52 0.06 -8.63 25.08
C HIS A 52 0.69 -8.36 26.46
N ASP A 53 0.50 -9.28 27.42
CA ASP A 53 0.98 -9.15 28.79
C ASP A 53 2.36 -9.81 28.94
N ARG A 54 3.39 -8.97 28.83
CA ARG A 54 4.79 -9.36 28.93
C ARG A 54 5.13 -9.99 30.29
N GLN A 55 4.64 -9.43 31.39
CA GLN A 55 5.00 -9.92 32.73
C GLN A 55 4.34 -11.27 32.99
N ALA A 56 3.10 -11.46 32.54
CA ALA A 56 2.42 -12.75 32.63
C ALA A 56 3.14 -13.82 31.80
N ALA A 57 3.56 -13.49 30.57
CA ALA A 57 4.30 -14.42 29.72
C ALA A 57 5.66 -14.82 30.34
N GLU A 58 6.42 -13.85 30.85
CA GLU A 58 7.70 -14.08 31.56
C GLU A 58 7.51 -14.95 32.81
N ALA A 59 6.47 -14.67 33.61
CA ALA A 59 6.18 -15.42 34.83
C ALA A 59 5.79 -16.87 34.53
N VAL A 60 4.92 -17.09 33.55
CA VAL A 60 4.50 -18.41 33.10
C VAL A 60 5.74 -19.22 32.68
N VAL A 61 6.56 -18.68 31.77
CA VAL A 61 7.80 -19.33 31.31
C VAL A 61 8.74 -19.65 32.46
N THR A 62 8.94 -18.72 33.39
CA THR A 62 9.85 -18.88 34.52
C THR A 62 9.41 -20.05 35.43
N VAL A 63 8.13 -20.09 35.81
CA VAL A 63 7.57 -21.14 36.68
C VAL A 63 7.71 -22.52 36.02
N TRP A 64 7.32 -22.63 34.76
CA TRP A 64 7.42 -23.90 34.04
C TRP A 64 8.86 -24.39 33.89
N THR A 65 9.77 -23.46 33.58
CA THR A 65 11.20 -23.75 33.42
C THR A 65 11.82 -24.27 34.72
N GLN A 66 11.40 -23.73 35.87
CA GLN A 66 11.86 -24.19 37.19
C GLN A 66 11.35 -25.61 37.53
N GLU A 67 10.18 -25.98 37.06
CA GLU A 67 9.52 -27.23 37.41
C GLU A 67 9.81 -28.41 36.45
N HIS A 68 10.07 -28.17 35.16
CA HIS A 68 10.04 -29.23 34.13
C HIS A 68 11.19 -29.23 33.09
N GLY A 69 12.17 -28.34 33.19
CA GLY A 69 13.01 -27.88 32.07
C GLY A 69 14.09 -28.79 31.44
N ALA A 70 13.84 -30.09 31.17
CA ALA A 70 14.82 -30.98 30.53
C ALA A 70 14.29 -31.79 29.31
N LEU A 71 13.11 -31.49 28.77
CA LEU A 71 12.46 -32.35 27.76
C LEU A 71 12.63 -31.83 26.33
N ALA A 72 13.09 -32.70 25.42
CA ALA A 72 13.25 -32.38 23.99
C ALA A 72 11.93 -32.03 23.26
N VAL A 73 10.79 -32.51 23.77
CA VAL A 73 9.44 -32.21 23.24
C VAL A 73 9.08 -30.73 23.40
N GLU A 74 9.73 -30.01 24.32
CA GLU A 74 9.49 -28.58 24.57
C GLU A 74 10.00 -27.72 23.41
N GLY A 75 11.23 -27.97 22.93
CA GLY A 75 11.85 -27.19 21.85
C GLY A 75 11.05 -27.19 20.54
N ASP A 76 10.40 -28.31 20.21
CA ASP A 76 9.56 -28.45 19.01
C ASP A 76 8.22 -27.69 19.10
N LEU A 77 7.64 -27.53 20.29
CA LEU A 77 6.38 -26.79 20.45
C LEU A 77 6.63 -25.27 20.43
N TYR A 78 7.64 -24.79 21.16
CA TYR A 78 8.02 -23.37 21.13
C TYR A 78 8.48 -22.93 19.74
N ALA A 79 9.21 -23.82 19.04
CA ALA A 79 9.50 -23.64 17.63
C ALA A 79 8.23 -23.38 16.81
N SER A 80 7.11 -24.07 17.10
CA SER A 80 5.87 -23.90 16.33
C SER A 80 5.17 -22.56 16.63
N VAL A 81 5.14 -22.11 17.88
CA VAL A 81 4.60 -20.79 18.28
C VAL A 81 5.45 -19.64 17.72
N LEU A 82 6.78 -19.75 17.82
CA LEU A 82 7.71 -18.73 17.33
C LEU A 82 7.87 -18.76 15.80
N THR A 83 7.53 -19.86 15.14
CA THR A 83 7.44 -19.92 13.67
C THR A 83 6.36 -18.99 13.15
N GLU A 84 5.19 -18.91 13.80
CA GLU A 84 4.13 -18.00 13.37
C GLU A 84 4.52 -16.54 13.60
N ALA A 85 5.15 -16.23 14.74
CA ALA A 85 5.69 -14.90 15.04
C ALA A 85 6.79 -14.46 14.04
N ALA A 86 7.69 -15.36 13.66
CA ALA A 86 8.78 -15.09 12.72
C ALA A 86 8.31 -14.71 11.31
N LEU A 87 7.09 -15.13 10.94
CA LEU A 87 6.44 -14.80 9.67
C LEU A 87 5.75 -13.42 9.71
N GLN A 88 5.69 -12.77 10.87
CA GLN A 88 5.12 -11.43 11.00
C GLN A 88 6.18 -10.36 10.69
N PRO A 89 5.80 -9.24 10.06
CA PRO A 89 6.74 -8.17 9.70
C PRO A 89 7.44 -7.54 10.91
N HIS A 90 6.70 -7.30 11.98
CA HIS A 90 7.16 -6.69 13.23
C HIS A 90 6.73 -7.59 14.40
N PRO A 91 7.65 -8.41 14.94
CA PRO A 91 7.30 -9.29 16.05
C PRO A 91 7.06 -8.46 17.32
N ASP A 92 5.98 -8.76 18.01
CA ASP A 92 5.64 -8.13 19.28
C ASP A 92 6.75 -8.37 20.35
N ALA A 93 6.90 -7.42 21.27
CA ALA A 93 7.87 -7.46 22.36
C ALA A 93 7.74 -8.73 23.21
N VAL A 94 6.52 -9.27 23.35
CA VAL A 94 6.28 -10.55 24.04
C VAL A 94 6.96 -11.71 23.30
N TYR A 95 6.84 -11.79 21.97
CA TYR A 95 7.52 -12.85 21.18
C TYR A 95 9.03 -12.70 21.20
N ALA A 96 9.55 -11.48 21.23
CA ALA A 96 10.98 -11.23 21.36
C ALA A 96 11.53 -11.75 22.69
N VAL A 97 10.87 -11.48 23.81
CA VAL A 97 11.32 -12.00 25.12
C VAL A 97 11.29 -13.52 25.15
N LEU A 98 10.23 -14.13 24.62
CA LEU A 98 10.09 -15.59 24.53
C LEU A 98 11.18 -16.21 23.65
N ALA A 99 11.48 -15.59 22.50
CA ALA A 99 12.54 -16.03 21.62
C ALA A 99 13.91 -15.97 22.29
N ALA A 100 14.22 -14.89 23.02
CA ALA A 100 15.49 -14.74 23.73
C ALA A 100 15.68 -15.80 24.82
N ALA A 101 14.67 -16.03 25.66
CA ALA A 101 14.70 -17.05 26.71
C ALA A 101 14.90 -18.47 26.14
N MET A 102 14.27 -18.77 25.00
CA MET A 102 14.39 -20.07 24.35
C MET A 102 15.76 -20.30 23.71
N ILE A 103 16.34 -19.26 23.11
CA ILE A 103 17.69 -19.29 22.56
C ILE A 103 18.72 -19.54 23.66
N GLU A 104 18.59 -18.85 24.80
CA GLU A 104 19.49 -19.04 25.95
C GLU A 104 19.46 -20.49 26.46
N ARG A 105 18.28 -21.09 26.47
CA ARG A 105 18.09 -22.43 27.03
C ARG A 105 18.47 -23.56 26.07
N PHE A 106 18.17 -23.42 24.78
CA PHE A 106 18.37 -24.46 23.78
C PHE A 106 19.10 -23.94 22.53
N PRO A 107 20.30 -23.36 22.66
CA PRO A 107 20.96 -22.60 21.59
C PRO A 107 21.23 -23.42 20.31
N ALA A 108 21.35 -24.74 20.44
CA ALA A 108 21.63 -25.65 19.32
C ALA A 108 20.38 -26.40 18.79
N HIS A 109 19.17 -26.06 19.25
CA HIS A 109 17.97 -26.80 18.86
C HIS A 109 17.55 -26.47 17.40
N PRO A 110 17.48 -27.46 16.50
CA PRO A 110 17.32 -27.21 15.06
C PRO A 110 15.96 -26.61 14.67
N ALA A 111 14.93 -26.76 15.51
CA ALA A 111 13.61 -26.19 15.28
C ALA A 111 13.49 -24.70 15.70
N LEU A 112 14.48 -24.13 16.39
CA LEU A 112 14.40 -22.76 16.92
C LEU A 112 14.67 -21.65 15.90
N TRP A 113 14.73 -21.97 14.60
CA TRP A 113 14.93 -20.95 13.56
C TRP A 113 13.89 -19.81 13.62
N GLY A 114 12.66 -20.08 14.11
CA GLY A 114 11.64 -19.04 14.33
C GLY A 114 12.00 -18.06 15.46
N ALA A 115 12.63 -18.56 16.54
CA ALA A 115 13.15 -17.72 17.62
C ALA A 115 14.30 -16.83 17.12
N TRP A 116 15.24 -17.42 16.37
CA TRP A 116 16.37 -16.69 15.78
C TRP A 116 15.91 -15.64 14.77
N ALA A 117 14.93 -15.95 13.92
CA ALA A 117 14.34 -15.00 12.98
C ALA A 117 13.63 -13.83 13.70
N THR A 118 12.98 -14.11 14.83
CA THR A 118 12.34 -13.09 15.66
C THR A 118 13.36 -12.13 16.27
N GLN A 119 14.46 -12.65 16.84
CA GLN A 119 15.56 -11.80 17.35
C GLN A 119 16.23 -11.00 16.24
N LEU A 120 16.41 -11.58 15.06
CA LEU A 120 17.01 -10.91 13.91
C LEU A 120 16.16 -9.72 13.45
N ARG A 121 14.84 -9.89 13.32
CA ARG A 121 13.93 -8.78 12.99
C ARG A 121 13.98 -7.67 14.04
N LEU A 122 14.02 -8.02 15.32
CA LEU A 122 14.16 -7.04 16.39
C LEU A 122 15.47 -6.25 16.28
N ALA A 123 16.59 -6.92 15.98
CA ALA A 123 17.87 -6.25 15.75
C ALA A 123 17.82 -5.28 14.55
N LEU A 124 17.11 -5.65 13.48
CA LEU A 124 16.87 -4.76 12.34
C LEU A 124 16.01 -3.55 12.71
N ASP A 125 14.94 -3.73 13.48
CA ASP A 125 14.06 -2.65 13.96
C ASP A 125 14.81 -1.71 14.91
N GLN A 126 15.75 -2.24 15.70
CA GLN A 126 16.66 -1.47 16.56
C GLN A 126 17.85 -0.85 15.81
N GLN A 127 17.90 -1.01 14.47
CA GLN A 127 18.97 -0.49 13.61
C GLN A 127 20.37 -1.03 13.95
N ASP A 128 20.47 -2.30 14.38
CA ASP A 128 21.74 -3.01 14.59
C ASP A 128 21.96 -4.10 13.53
N PRO A 129 22.46 -3.73 12.33
CA PRO A 129 22.60 -4.67 11.23
C PRO A 129 23.75 -5.67 11.43
N ALA A 130 24.71 -5.40 12.33
CA ALA A 130 25.79 -6.32 12.62
C ALA A 130 25.28 -7.51 13.44
N VAL A 131 24.51 -7.22 14.50
CA VAL A 131 23.83 -8.25 15.29
C VAL A 131 22.85 -9.04 14.41
N ALA A 132 22.08 -8.37 13.55
CA ALA A 132 21.18 -9.06 12.63
C ALA A 132 21.92 -10.02 11.67
N ALA A 133 23.09 -9.62 11.16
CA ALA A 133 23.91 -10.45 10.28
C ALA A 133 24.50 -11.67 10.98
N ASP A 134 24.92 -11.55 12.25
CA ASP A 134 25.46 -12.66 13.04
C ASP A 134 24.38 -13.72 13.35
N LEU A 135 23.15 -13.28 13.64
CA LEU A 135 22.03 -14.17 13.95
C LEU A 135 21.60 -15.06 12.77
N TRP A 136 22.02 -14.72 11.55
CA TRP A 136 21.71 -15.48 10.34
C TRP A 136 22.22 -16.92 10.35
N GLU A 137 23.37 -17.19 10.96
CA GLU A 137 23.98 -18.52 10.94
C GLU A 137 23.05 -19.59 11.56
N HIS A 138 22.12 -19.15 12.41
CA HIS A 138 21.14 -19.99 13.08
C HIS A 138 19.86 -20.26 12.26
N LEU A 139 19.75 -19.72 11.04
CA LEU A 139 18.57 -19.86 10.18
C LEU A 139 18.63 -21.03 9.20
N ALA A 140 19.62 -21.93 9.29
CA ALA A 140 19.81 -23.04 8.36
C ALA A 140 18.57 -23.94 8.18
N GLY A 141 17.67 -24.02 9.17
CA GLY A 141 16.40 -24.76 9.12
C GLY A 141 15.16 -23.96 8.68
N ALA A 142 15.29 -22.65 8.45
CA ALA A 142 14.17 -21.78 8.08
C ALA A 142 13.70 -22.00 6.62
N PRO A 143 12.43 -21.69 6.29
CA PRO A 143 11.96 -21.71 4.91
C PRO A 143 12.78 -20.79 4.00
N GLU A 144 13.14 -21.26 2.80
CA GLU A 144 13.97 -20.52 1.85
C GLU A 144 13.40 -19.13 1.51
N ARG A 145 12.07 -19.02 1.42
CA ARG A 145 11.39 -17.73 1.22
C ARG A 145 11.66 -16.74 2.36
N LEU A 146 11.61 -17.21 3.60
CA LEU A 146 11.86 -16.37 4.78
C LEU A 146 13.34 -15.98 4.87
N GLN A 147 14.25 -16.91 4.59
CA GLN A 147 15.68 -16.60 4.51
C GLN A 147 15.94 -15.48 3.48
N ARG A 148 15.36 -15.57 2.29
CA ARG A 148 15.52 -14.52 1.26
C ARG A 148 14.98 -13.16 1.71
N GLU A 149 13.81 -13.15 2.34
CA GLU A 149 13.20 -11.94 2.88
C GLU A 149 14.11 -11.28 3.93
N LEU A 150 14.57 -12.03 4.93
CA LEU A 150 15.44 -11.51 6.00
C LEU A 150 16.80 -11.05 5.45
N ALA A 151 17.38 -11.77 4.48
CA ALA A 151 18.61 -11.33 3.81
C ALA A 151 18.44 -10.02 3.05
N ALA A 152 17.26 -9.77 2.44
CA ALA A 152 16.96 -8.49 1.81
C ALA A 152 16.81 -7.37 2.87
N SER A 153 16.17 -7.64 4.00
CA SER A 153 16.04 -6.66 5.10
C SER A 153 17.39 -6.31 5.75
N ILE A 154 18.29 -7.29 5.92
CA ILE A 154 19.68 -7.03 6.35
C ILE A 154 20.41 -6.17 5.33
N ALA A 155 20.23 -6.44 4.03
CA ALA A 155 20.84 -5.65 2.97
C ALA A 155 20.39 -4.18 3.00
N GLU A 156 19.09 -3.92 3.16
CA GLU A 156 18.52 -2.58 3.28
C GLU A 156 19.02 -1.83 4.52
N SER A 157 19.10 -2.51 5.67
CA SER A 157 19.61 -1.92 6.91
C SER A 157 21.11 -1.60 6.84
N LEU A 158 21.94 -2.50 6.30
CA LEU A 158 23.36 -2.23 6.06
C LEU A 158 23.56 -1.07 5.07
N TRP A 159 22.67 -0.96 4.08
CA TRP A 159 22.69 0.11 3.10
C TRP A 159 22.46 1.48 3.74
N SER A 160 21.41 1.60 4.58
CA SER A 160 21.09 2.86 5.27
C SER A 160 22.19 3.30 6.25
N HIS A 161 22.97 2.36 6.78
CA HIS A 161 24.12 2.61 7.66
C HIS A 161 25.45 2.82 6.92
N GLY A 162 25.43 2.98 5.60
CA GLY A 162 26.63 3.25 4.79
C GLY A 162 27.55 2.05 4.59
N GLN A 163 27.15 0.84 4.99
CA GLN A 163 27.92 -0.39 4.82
C GLN A 163 27.65 -1.03 3.45
N ALA A 164 27.88 -0.26 2.38
CA ALA A 164 27.47 -0.59 1.01
C ALA A 164 28.00 -1.94 0.49
N ARG A 165 29.22 -2.33 0.87
CA ARG A 165 29.81 -3.63 0.47
C ARG A 165 29.07 -4.82 1.07
N ALA A 166 28.82 -4.78 2.39
CA ALA A 166 28.11 -5.83 3.09
C ALA A 166 26.65 -5.90 2.63
N ALA A 167 26.01 -4.74 2.45
CA ALA A 167 24.65 -4.63 1.93
C ALA A 167 24.47 -5.38 0.60
N VAL A 168 25.42 -5.23 -0.32
CA VAL A 168 25.41 -5.91 -1.61
C VAL A 168 25.54 -7.43 -1.49
N GLU A 169 26.42 -7.92 -0.63
CA GLU A 169 26.60 -9.36 -0.41
C GLU A 169 25.32 -9.99 0.16
N TRP A 170 24.66 -9.30 1.10
CA TRP A 170 23.37 -9.70 1.66
C TRP A 170 22.24 -9.63 0.65
N GLY A 171 22.23 -8.59 -0.18
CA GLY A 171 21.24 -8.43 -1.23
C GLY A 171 21.27 -9.55 -2.28
N ILE A 172 22.45 -10.03 -2.66
CA ILE A 172 22.61 -11.20 -3.54
C ILE A 172 21.99 -12.45 -2.91
N ARG A 173 22.13 -12.63 -1.58
CA ARG A 173 21.55 -13.77 -0.84
C ARG A 173 20.02 -13.66 -0.74
N GLY A 174 19.50 -12.44 -0.59
CA GLY A 174 18.06 -12.15 -0.53
C GLY A 174 17.33 -12.19 -1.87
N ALA A 175 18.06 -12.31 -2.99
CA ALA A 175 17.49 -12.24 -4.32
C ALA A 175 16.54 -13.41 -4.62
N PRO A 176 15.27 -13.17 -4.99
CA PRO A 176 14.32 -14.23 -5.31
C PRO A 176 14.63 -15.01 -6.58
N ASP A 177 15.42 -14.43 -7.48
CA ASP A 177 15.81 -15.03 -8.76
C ASP A 177 17.16 -14.50 -9.27
N THR A 178 17.64 -15.09 -10.37
CA THR A 178 18.90 -14.73 -11.02
C THR A 178 18.96 -13.26 -11.47
N SER A 179 17.82 -12.63 -11.73
CA SER A 179 17.71 -11.23 -12.16
C SER A 179 17.87 -10.26 -10.98
N ALA A 180 17.27 -10.57 -9.83
CA ALA A 180 17.47 -9.81 -8.60
C ALA A 180 18.91 -9.98 -8.04
N ALA A 181 19.52 -11.16 -8.22
CA ALA A 181 20.93 -11.37 -7.88
C ALA A 181 21.85 -10.55 -8.80
N LEU A 182 21.46 -10.40 -10.08
CA LEU A 182 22.15 -9.53 -11.04
C LEU A 182 22.06 -8.05 -10.64
N TYR A 183 20.92 -7.57 -10.15
CA TYR A 183 20.76 -6.21 -9.63
C TYR A 183 21.78 -5.85 -8.54
N TRP A 184 21.89 -6.71 -7.53
CA TRP A 184 22.87 -6.51 -6.48
C TRP A 184 24.30 -6.61 -6.99
N ARG A 185 24.57 -7.48 -7.97
CA ARG A 185 25.86 -7.56 -8.69
C ARG A 185 26.18 -6.32 -9.53
N LEU A 186 25.18 -5.63 -10.05
CA LEU A 186 25.32 -4.35 -10.75
C LEU A 186 25.60 -3.18 -9.78
N TRP A 187 24.96 -3.21 -8.61
CA TRP A 187 25.25 -2.28 -7.51
C TRP A 187 26.65 -2.47 -6.94
N ALA A 188 27.04 -3.73 -6.73
CA ALA A 188 28.41 -4.18 -6.50
C ALA A 188 29.41 -3.48 -7.43
N ALA A 189 29.16 -3.49 -8.74
CA ALA A 189 30.02 -2.84 -9.72
C ALA A 189 30.12 -1.32 -9.55
N ARG A 190 29.05 -0.66 -9.05
CA ARG A 190 29.02 0.77 -8.75
C ARG A 190 29.75 1.13 -7.46
N VAL A 191 29.58 0.31 -6.41
CA VAL A 191 30.24 0.48 -5.09
C VAL A 191 31.73 0.13 -5.19
N TRP A 192 32.07 -0.99 -5.83
CA TRP A 192 33.46 -1.38 -6.07
C TRP A 192 34.17 -0.50 -7.10
N GLY A 193 33.45 0.18 -8.01
CA GLY A 193 34.03 1.21 -8.87
C GLY A 193 34.61 2.43 -8.13
N CYS A 194 34.34 2.61 -6.82
CA CYS A 194 34.95 3.66 -6.00
C CYS A 194 36.17 3.19 -5.19
N CYS A 195 36.45 1.89 -5.14
CA CYS A 195 37.57 1.33 -4.38
C CYS A 195 38.34 0.38 -5.31
N ALA A 196 39.22 0.97 -6.11
CA ALA A 196 40.09 0.27 -7.04
C ALA A 196 41.05 -0.67 -6.27
N ASP A 197 40.90 -1.97 -6.49
CA ASP A 197 41.97 -2.98 -6.46
C ASP A 197 41.38 -4.36 -6.84
N ALA A 198 41.01 -4.51 -8.12
CA ALA A 198 40.80 -5.82 -8.77
C ALA A 198 41.08 -5.69 -10.28
N SER A 199 41.57 -6.77 -10.91
CA SER A 199 42.25 -6.79 -12.22
C SER A 199 41.59 -6.03 -13.39
N SER A 200 42.46 -5.46 -14.25
CA SER A 200 42.18 -4.47 -15.31
C SER A 200 41.16 -4.87 -16.39
N ASP A 201 40.98 -6.15 -16.68
CA ASP A 201 40.04 -6.61 -17.72
C ASP A 201 38.59 -6.64 -17.19
N LEU A 202 38.41 -6.81 -15.88
CA LEU A 202 37.10 -6.81 -15.24
C LEU A 202 36.59 -5.37 -15.01
N GLU A 203 37.48 -4.41 -14.75
CA GLU A 203 37.16 -2.99 -14.54
C GLU A 203 36.50 -2.33 -15.76
N GLY A 204 37.03 -2.57 -16.97
CA GLY A 204 36.48 -1.98 -18.20
C GLY A 204 35.07 -2.48 -18.52
N LEU A 205 34.83 -3.76 -18.22
CA LEU A 205 33.53 -4.41 -18.39
C LEU A 205 32.55 -3.96 -17.30
N LEU A 206 32.91 -4.07 -16.03
CA LEU A 206 32.07 -3.64 -14.90
C LEU A 206 31.77 -2.14 -14.95
N GLY A 207 32.72 -1.30 -15.38
CA GLY A 207 32.51 0.12 -15.60
C GLY A 207 31.56 0.42 -16.77
N SER A 208 31.62 -0.34 -17.87
CA SER A 208 30.68 -0.19 -18.98
C SER A 208 29.27 -0.67 -18.62
N VAL A 209 29.18 -1.74 -17.83
CA VAL A 209 27.95 -2.27 -17.25
C VAL A 209 27.33 -1.29 -16.24
N ALA A 210 28.14 -0.67 -15.38
CA ALA A 210 27.71 0.34 -14.42
C ALA A 210 27.24 1.63 -15.09
N ARG A 211 27.91 2.08 -16.17
CA ARG A 211 27.45 3.19 -17.01
C ARG A 211 26.14 2.88 -17.69
N PHE A 212 25.98 1.68 -18.24
CA PHE A 212 24.74 1.25 -18.87
C PHE A 212 23.58 1.16 -17.87
N ALA A 213 23.80 0.56 -16.71
CA ALA A 213 22.80 0.53 -15.63
C ALA A 213 22.46 1.94 -15.11
N GLY A 214 23.46 2.81 -14.94
CA GLY A 214 23.25 4.21 -14.56
C GLY A 214 22.46 5.00 -15.60
N ALA A 215 22.75 4.80 -16.89
CA ALA A 215 22.00 5.43 -17.97
C ALA A 215 20.56 4.92 -18.01
N VAL A 216 20.34 3.61 -17.85
CA VAL A 216 18.99 3.01 -17.76
C VAL A 216 18.20 3.62 -16.60
N ALA A 217 18.83 3.77 -15.43
CA ALA A 217 18.21 4.38 -14.25
C ALA A 217 17.95 5.90 -14.40
N SER A 218 18.78 6.61 -15.16
CA SER A 218 18.63 8.07 -15.36
C SER A 218 17.42 8.46 -16.23
N GLY A 219 16.94 7.52 -17.05
CA GLY A 219 15.88 7.73 -18.05
C GLY A 219 16.34 8.44 -19.34
N ASP A 220 17.56 8.96 -19.39
CA ASP A 220 18.11 9.70 -20.53
C ASP A 220 18.33 8.76 -21.73
N ALA A 221 17.61 9.00 -22.83
CA ALA A 221 17.66 8.12 -24.00
C ALA A 221 19.02 8.14 -24.71
N GLU A 222 19.68 9.29 -24.77
CA GLU A 222 20.94 9.47 -25.47
C GLU A 222 22.08 8.82 -24.68
N GLN A 223 22.11 9.04 -23.36
CA GLN A 223 23.05 8.37 -22.47
C GLN A 223 22.84 6.85 -22.45
N ARG A 224 21.59 6.37 -22.52
CA ARG A 224 21.28 4.94 -22.60
C ARG A 224 21.83 4.31 -23.88
N LEU A 225 21.62 4.96 -25.02
CA LEU A 225 22.11 4.49 -26.32
C LEU A 225 23.64 4.52 -26.37
N ASP A 226 24.27 5.57 -25.84
CA ASP A 226 25.73 5.67 -25.81
C ASP A 226 26.37 4.68 -24.85
N ALA A 227 25.78 4.45 -23.69
CA ALA A 227 26.24 3.43 -22.76
C ALA A 227 26.02 2.01 -23.32
N ALA A 228 24.91 1.77 -24.04
CA ALA A 228 24.68 0.52 -24.75
C ALA A 228 25.72 0.29 -25.86
N ARG A 229 26.04 1.32 -26.67
CA ARG A 229 27.08 1.26 -27.70
C ARG A 229 28.46 0.98 -27.10
N ALA A 230 28.77 1.60 -25.97
CA ALA A 230 30.01 1.36 -25.23
C ALA A 230 30.10 -0.08 -24.72
N LEU A 231 29.00 -0.63 -24.20
CA LEU A 231 28.92 -2.00 -23.73
C LEU A 231 29.03 -3.03 -24.86
N ARG A 232 28.42 -2.79 -26.03
CA ARG A 232 28.51 -3.67 -27.22
C ARG A 232 29.94 -3.80 -27.77
N ARG A 233 30.77 -2.78 -27.59
CA ARG A 233 32.18 -2.76 -28.03
C ARG A 233 33.11 -3.60 -27.14
N GLN A 234 32.65 -4.07 -25.98
CA GLN A 234 33.45 -4.88 -25.07
C GLN A 234 33.44 -6.38 -25.49
N ASP A 235 34.60 -7.04 -25.42
CA ASP A 235 34.71 -8.49 -25.69
C ASP A 235 34.29 -9.30 -24.45
N ILE A 236 32.97 -9.47 -24.28
CA ILE A 236 32.38 -10.17 -23.14
C ILE A 236 32.50 -11.69 -23.33
N ARG A 237 33.51 -12.32 -22.71
CA ARG A 237 33.73 -13.79 -22.73
C ARG A 237 33.26 -14.53 -21.47
N HIS A 238 32.69 -13.84 -20.49
CA HIS A 238 32.33 -14.40 -19.18
C HIS A 238 30.82 -14.71 -19.05
N GLY A 239 30.47 -15.67 -18.18
CA GLY A 239 29.20 -16.43 -18.16
C GLY A 239 27.85 -15.69 -18.02
N GLU A 240 26.79 -16.48 -17.81
CA GLU A 240 25.36 -16.17 -17.97
C GLU A 240 24.81 -14.79 -17.50
N PRO A 241 25.36 -14.07 -16.49
CA PRO A 241 24.86 -12.73 -16.17
C PRO A 241 25.26 -11.63 -17.18
N LEU A 242 26.48 -11.69 -17.73
CA LEU A 242 27.00 -10.67 -18.65
C LEU A 242 26.44 -10.83 -20.07
N ARG A 243 26.07 -12.06 -20.43
CA ARG A 243 25.30 -12.36 -21.65
C ARG A 243 23.94 -11.68 -21.63
N THR A 244 23.22 -11.70 -20.50
CA THR A 244 21.90 -11.06 -20.35
C THR A 244 21.99 -9.53 -20.49
N ILE A 245 23.03 -8.91 -19.91
CA ILE A 245 23.28 -7.46 -20.02
C ILE A 245 23.61 -7.07 -21.47
N ARG A 246 24.39 -7.90 -22.17
CA ARG A 246 24.67 -7.71 -23.60
C ARG A 246 23.42 -7.87 -24.45
N GLU A 247 22.61 -8.90 -24.21
CA GLU A 247 21.33 -9.07 -24.91
C GLU A 247 20.38 -7.90 -24.68
N LEU A 248 20.37 -7.29 -23.49
CA LEU A 248 19.60 -6.08 -23.21
C LEU A 248 20.14 -4.87 -23.97
N ALA A 249 21.47 -4.68 -23.99
CA ALA A 249 22.11 -3.60 -24.76
C ALA A 249 21.91 -3.76 -26.27
N ASP A 250 22.09 -4.98 -26.79
CA ASP A 250 21.86 -5.33 -28.19
C ASP A 250 20.38 -5.15 -28.55
N ARG A 251 19.42 -5.48 -27.68
CA ARG A 251 17.99 -5.21 -27.91
C ARG A 251 17.60 -3.74 -27.80
N LEU A 252 18.30 -2.92 -27.01
CA LEU A 252 18.08 -1.47 -27.01
C LEU A 252 18.65 -0.80 -28.27
N LEU A 253 19.72 -1.38 -28.84
CA LEU A 253 20.37 -0.87 -30.05
C LEU A 253 19.73 -1.39 -31.35
N ASP A 254 19.34 -2.66 -31.36
CA ASP A 254 18.82 -3.39 -32.52
C ASP A 254 17.31 -3.66 -32.40
N GLY A 255 16.69 -3.27 -31.28
CA GLY A 255 15.24 -3.35 -31.10
C GLY A 255 14.54 -2.50 -32.15
N PRO A 256 13.45 -2.98 -32.76
CA PRO A 256 12.67 -2.14 -33.64
C PRO A 256 12.23 -0.93 -32.81
N VAL A 257 12.49 0.27 -33.32
CA VAL A 257 11.72 1.46 -32.94
C VAL A 257 10.28 1.09 -33.33
N ALA A 258 9.54 0.48 -32.41
CA ALA A 258 8.15 0.15 -32.61
C ALA A 258 7.47 1.45 -33.01
N ASP A 259 6.69 1.41 -34.09
CA ASP A 259 6.01 2.61 -34.60
C ASP A 259 5.35 3.32 -33.42
N VAL A 260 5.78 4.54 -33.17
CA VAL A 260 5.54 5.25 -31.92
C VAL A 260 4.06 5.63 -31.75
N ARG A 261 3.22 5.20 -32.71
CA ARG A 261 1.76 5.31 -32.79
C ARG A 261 1.00 4.15 -32.13
N ASP A 262 1.64 3.01 -31.85
CA ASP A 262 0.95 1.80 -31.36
C ASP A 262 1.16 1.58 -29.83
N ALA A 263 0.34 2.24 -28.99
CA ALA A 263 0.29 1.97 -27.55
C ALA A 263 -0.37 0.60 -27.27
N GLY A 264 0.20 -0.17 -26.36
CA GLY A 264 -0.44 -1.39 -25.85
C GLY A 264 -1.35 -1.07 -24.68
N ALA A 265 -2.39 -1.87 -24.47
CA ALA A 265 -3.21 -1.80 -23.27
C ALA A 265 -3.21 -3.16 -22.59
N VAL A 266 -2.77 -3.20 -21.34
CA VAL A 266 -2.67 -4.42 -20.55
C VAL A 266 -3.71 -4.31 -19.45
N LEU A 267 -4.93 -4.71 -19.78
CA LEU A 267 -6.13 -4.44 -19.00
C LEU A 267 -6.85 -5.74 -18.63
N PRO A 268 -7.57 -5.80 -17.50
CA PRO A 268 -8.47 -6.90 -17.23
C PRO A 268 -9.66 -6.82 -18.17
N MET A 269 -9.66 -7.59 -19.26
CA MET A 269 -10.79 -7.70 -20.19
C MET A 269 -11.73 -8.84 -19.81
N SER A 270 -11.24 -9.77 -18.97
CA SER A 270 -12.01 -10.83 -18.33
C SER A 270 -11.74 -10.92 -16.82
N GLY A 271 -12.59 -11.69 -16.12
CA GLY A 271 -12.53 -11.87 -14.68
C GLY A 271 -13.23 -10.76 -13.87
N VAL A 272 -12.95 -10.75 -12.57
CA VAL A 272 -13.65 -9.91 -11.58
C VAL A 272 -13.49 -8.41 -11.80
N SER A 273 -12.43 -7.97 -12.48
CA SER A 273 -12.15 -6.55 -12.75
C SER A 273 -12.44 -6.16 -14.21
N SER A 274 -13.19 -6.98 -14.97
CA SER A 274 -13.47 -6.75 -16.39
C SER A 274 -14.22 -5.45 -16.68
N ALA A 275 -15.14 -5.05 -15.80
CA ALA A 275 -15.86 -3.78 -15.92
C ALA A 275 -14.89 -2.60 -15.94
N LEU A 276 -13.93 -2.58 -15.00
CA LEU A 276 -12.92 -1.52 -14.90
C LEU A 276 -12.01 -1.48 -16.15
N GLY A 277 -11.56 -2.64 -16.63
CA GLY A 277 -10.73 -2.70 -17.83
C GLY A 277 -11.46 -2.25 -19.10
N ARG A 278 -12.75 -2.55 -19.23
CA ARG A 278 -13.59 -2.03 -20.32
C ARG A 278 -13.75 -0.52 -20.26
N SER A 279 -13.97 0.05 -19.08
CA SER A 279 -14.05 1.50 -18.92
C SER A 279 -12.77 2.20 -19.36
N VAL A 280 -11.61 1.71 -18.91
CA VAL A 280 -10.30 2.25 -19.32
C VAL A 280 -10.09 2.15 -20.82
N LEU A 281 -10.42 1.00 -21.42
CA LEU A 281 -10.30 0.82 -22.87
C LEU A 281 -11.20 1.78 -23.66
N GLN A 282 -12.44 1.98 -23.21
CA GLN A 282 -13.41 2.86 -23.87
C GLN A 282 -12.94 4.32 -23.87
N ILE A 283 -12.39 4.79 -22.75
CA ILE A 283 -11.76 6.12 -22.65
C ILE A 283 -10.54 6.20 -23.57
N ALA A 284 -9.65 5.20 -23.50
CA ALA A 284 -8.44 5.17 -24.29
C ALA A 284 -8.71 5.19 -25.80
N ALA A 285 -9.68 4.41 -26.28
CA ALA A 285 -10.10 4.39 -27.67
C ALA A 285 -10.68 5.74 -28.12
N ALA A 286 -11.46 6.40 -27.28
CA ALA A 286 -12.06 7.70 -27.62
C ALA A 286 -11.04 8.85 -27.61
N CYS A 287 -10.04 8.79 -26.73
CA CYS A 287 -9.00 9.82 -26.57
C CYS A 287 -7.74 9.57 -27.43
N MET A 288 -7.68 8.45 -28.14
CA MET A 288 -6.66 8.12 -29.15
C MET A 288 -7.31 7.60 -30.45
N PRO A 289 -8.06 8.43 -31.18
CA PRO A 289 -8.83 8.00 -32.36
C PRO A 289 -7.95 7.46 -33.50
N ASP A 290 -6.73 7.97 -33.65
CA ASP A 290 -5.78 7.54 -34.69
C ASP A 290 -4.78 6.47 -34.20
N GLY A 291 -4.85 6.09 -32.92
CA GLY A 291 -3.93 5.14 -32.29
C GLY A 291 -4.48 3.71 -32.34
N ARG A 292 -3.63 2.73 -32.67
CA ARG A 292 -3.99 1.32 -32.46
C ARG A 292 -3.68 0.94 -31.03
N VAL A 293 -4.72 0.61 -30.27
CA VAL A 293 -4.58 0.07 -28.92
C VAL A 293 -4.48 -1.46 -29.00
N ASN A 294 -3.27 -1.99 -28.82
CA ASN A 294 -3.06 -3.44 -28.79
C ASN A 294 -3.46 -4.01 -27.42
N ILE A 295 -4.66 -4.57 -27.34
CA ILE A 295 -5.23 -5.04 -26.08
C ILE A 295 -4.69 -6.41 -25.70
N ARG A 296 -4.25 -6.54 -24.44
CA ARG A 296 -3.83 -7.80 -23.82
C ARG A 296 -4.58 -7.98 -22.51
N ASP A 297 -5.30 -9.10 -22.41
CA ASP A 297 -6.14 -9.42 -21.26
C ASP A 297 -5.32 -9.98 -20.09
N THR A 298 -5.31 -9.26 -18.97
CA THR A 298 -4.67 -9.71 -17.71
C THR A 298 -5.48 -10.79 -16.99
N ARG A 299 -6.73 -11.02 -17.37
CA ARG A 299 -7.68 -11.94 -16.73
C ARG A 299 -7.90 -11.69 -15.24
N SER A 300 -7.60 -10.48 -14.77
CA SER A 300 -7.60 -10.11 -13.35
C SER A 300 -6.65 -10.97 -12.47
N ARG A 301 -5.55 -11.50 -13.04
CA ARG A 301 -4.58 -12.38 -12.34
C ARG A 301 -3.14 -11.91 -12.57
N VAL A 302 -2.26 -12.16 -11.60
CA VAL A 302 -0.81 -11.85 -11.71
C VAL A 302 -0.19 -12.58 -12.91
N SER A 303 -0.42 -13.89 -13.03
CA SER A 303 0.10 -14.69 -14.15
C SER A 303 -0.46 -14.25 -15.51
N GLY A 304 -1.73 -13.82 -15.55
CA GLY A 304 -2.34 -13.29 -16.76
C GLY A 304 -1.74 -11.94 -17.17
N ALA A 305 -1.44 -11.08 -16.21
CA ALA A 305 -0.75 -9.82 -16.47
C ALA A 305 0.70 -10.04 -16.95
N ALA A 306 1.43 -10.98 -16.36
CA ALA A 306 2.76 -11.37 -16.83
C ALA A 306 2.73 -11.82 -18.29
N ALA A 307 1.84 -12.77 -18.62
CA ALA A 307 1.65 -13.25 -19.99
C ALA A 307 1.21 -12.13 -20.96
N ALA A 308 0.37 -11.20 -20.49
CA ALA A 308 -0.07 -10.05 -21.27
C ALA A 308 1.08 -9.09 -21.60
N LEU A 309 1.98 -8.82 -20.64
CA LEU A 309 3.20 -8.03 -20.86
C LEU A 309 4.17 -8.74 -21.81
N GLU A 310 4.46 -10.02 -21.57
CA GLU A 310 5.37 -10.81 -22.40
C GLU A 310 4.89 -10.95 -23.85
N GLY A 311 3.58 -11.11 -24.03
CA GLY A 311 2.95 -11.15 -25.34
C GLY A 311 2.81 -9.79 -26.02
N SER A 312 2.95 -8.69 -25.29
CA SER A 312 2.86 -7.34 -25.87
C SER A 312 4.13 -6.99 -26.65
N ARG A 313 3.93 -6.46 -27.87
CA ARG A 313 5.01 -5.91 -28.71
C ARG A 313 5.09 -4.38 -28.64
N SER A 314 4.15 -3.74 -27.95
CA SER A 314 4.14 -2.28 -27.79
C SER A 314 5.24 -1.86 -26.81
N TRP A 315 5.94 -0.78 -27.14
CA TRP A 315 6.97 -0.16 -26.31
C TRP A 315 6.38 0.58 -25.11
N ALA A 316 5.14 1.06 -25.24
CA ALA A 316 4.38 1.77 -24.22
C ALA A 316 3.08 1.03 -23.88
N LEU A 317 2.72 0.99 -22.60
CA LEU A 317 1.60 0.21 -22.09
C LEU A 317 0.73 1.05 -21.16
N LEU A 318 -0.58 1.04 -21.42
CA LEU A 318 -1.61 1.53 -20.49
C LEU A 318 -2.07 0.40 -19.56
N GLY A 319 -2.05 0.64 -18.26
CA GLY A 319 -2.27 -0.37 -17.22
C GLY A 319 -0.99 -1.13 -16.86
N PRO A 320 -1.04 -2.16 -15.99
CA PRO A 320 -2.22 -2.79 -15.40
C PRO A 320 -2.91 -1.94 -14.33
N LEU A 321 -4.16 -2.28 -14.03
CA LEU A 321 -5.03 -1.54 -13.10
C LEU A 321 -4.92 -1.99 -11.64
N ARG A 322 -4.09 -3.00 -11.34
CA ARG A 322 -3.91 -3.56 -10.00
C ARG A 322 -2.44 -3.75 -9.68
N SER A 323 -2.11 -3.69 -8.39
CA SER A 323 -0.74 -3.68 -7.87
C SER A 323 -0.06 -5.04 -7.90
N ALA A 324 -0.78 -6.13 -7.59
CA ALA A 324 -0.20 -7.47 -7.54
C ALA A 324 0.53 -7.89 -8.85
N PRO A 325 0.03 -7.55 -10.05
CA PRO A 325 0.82 -7.60 -11.27
C PRO A 325 2.10 -6.77 -11.26
N LEU A 326 2.05 -5.48 -10.90
CA LEU A 326 3.19 -4.55 -10.96
C LEU A 326 4.37 -4.98 -10.08
N GLU A 327 4.08 -5.55 -8.91
CA GLU A 327 5.08 -6.02 -7.94
C GLU A 327 6.12 -6.99 -8.55
N HIS A 328 5.71 -7.83 -9.50
CA HIS A 328 6.53 -8.91 -10.06
C HIS A 328 7.05 -8.61 -11.47
N LEU A 329 6.71 -7.46 -12.06
CA LEU A 329 6.89 -7.22 -13.50
C LEU A 329 7.95 -6.19 -13.84
N GLY A 330 8.54 -5.52 -12.85
CA GLY A 330 9.60 -4.51 -13.05
C GLY A 330 10.74 -5.01 -13.95
N TRP A 331 11.25 -6.22 -13.70
CA TRP A 331 12.32 -6.83 -14.52
C TRP A 331 11.87 -7.19 -15.94
N THR A 332 10.65 -7.66 -16.12
CA THR A 332 10.13 -7.97 -17.45
C THR A 332 9.96 -6.69 -18.28
N LEU A 333 9.53 -5.59 -17.66
CA LEU A 333 9.45 -4.28 -18.31
C LEU A 333 10.84 -3.75 -18.68
N LEU A 334 11.78 -3.77 -17.74
CA LEU A 334 13.17 -3.36 -17.96
C LEU A 334 13.83 -4.16 -19.09
N ARG A 335 13.74 -5.51 -19.05
CA ARG A 335 14.32 -6.40 -20.08
C ARG A 335 13.74 -6.16 -21.48
N ARG A 336 12.52 -5.65 -21.56
CA ARG A 336 11.81 -5.42 -22.83
C ARG A 336 11.86 -3.96 -23.27
N GLY A 337 12.46 -3.07 -22.48
CA GLY A 337 12.44 -1.62 -22.71
C GLY A 337 11.01 -1.05 -22.74
N GLN A 338 10.05 -1.72 -22.09
CA GLN A 338 8.65 -1.32 -22.11
C GLN A 338 8.36 -0.35 -20.99
N ILE A 339 7.67 0.74 -21.31
CA ILE A 339 7.17 1.74 -20.36
C ILE A 339 5.69 1.49 -20.03
N VAL A 340 5.27 1.83 -18.81
CA VAL A 340 3.94 1.59 -18.27
C VAL A 340 3.38 2.89 -17.68
N ALA A 341 2.23 3.33 -18.18
CA ALA A 341 1.40 4.32 -17.53
C ALA A 341 0.19 3.61 -16.91
N THR A 342 0.06 3.64 -15.59
CA THR A 342 -1.00 2.96 -14.85
C THR A 342 -1.97 3.96 -14.21
N PRO A 343 -3.28 3.90 -14.49
CA PRO A 343 -4.28 4.69 -13.76
C PRO A 343 -4.67 4.01 -12.43
N ASN A 344 -3.72 3.31 -11.79
CA ASN A 344 -3.89 2.71 -10.47
C ASN A 344 -3.44 3.72 -9.40
N PRO A 345 -4.30 4.17 -8.47
CA PRO A 345 -3.91 5.11 -7.41
C PRO A 345 -2.93 4.51 -6.39
N ASN A 346 -2.81 3.18 -6.33
CA ASN A 346 -2.01 2.47 -5.34
C ASN A 346 -1.01 1.51 -5.98
N PRO A 347 -0.11 1.93 -6.91
CA PRO A 347 0.89 1.01 -7.43
C PRO A 347 1.76 0.53 -6.25
N ILE A 348 1.95 -0.78 -6.14
CA ILE A 348 3.01 -1.37 -5.32
C ILE A 348 4.03 -1.89 -6.33
N VAL A 349 5.28 -1.47 -6.18
CA VAL A 349 6.39 -1.87 -7.03
C VAL A 349 7.47 -2.41 -6.10
N ALA A 350 7.72 -3.72 -6.16
CA ALA A 350 8.56 -4.42 -5.17
C ALA A 350 10.07 -4.31 -5.43
N TYR A 351 10.49 -3.70 -6.55
CA TYR A 351 11.90 -3.60 -6.95
C TYR A 351 12.21 -2.25 -7.65
N PRO A 352 13.44 -1.73 -7.52
CA PRO A 352 13.68 -0.30 -7.29
C PRO A 352 13.75 0.58 -8.54
N VAL A 353 13.19 1.79 -8.41
CA VAL A 353 13.61 3.13 -8.91
C VAL A 353 13.95 3.29 -10.42
N SER A 354 13.84 2.25 -11.24
CA SER A 354 14.17 2.29 -12.68
C SER A 354 13.14 1.58 -13.56
N ALA A 355 12.24 0.78 -12.98
CA ALA A 355 11.11 0.24 -13.72
C ALA A 355 10.28 1.43 -14.22
N PRO A 356 10.06 1.55 -15.54
CA PRO A 356 9.37 2.69 -16.13
C PRO A 356 7.85 2.54 -15.90
N ILE A 357 7.41 2.57 -14.65
CA ILE A 357 6.00 2.47 -14.23
C ILE A 357 5.61 3.80 -13.61
N TRP A 358 4.68 4.51 -14.23
CA TRP A 358 4.15 5.78 -13.74
C TRP A 358 2.69 5.63 -13.38
N SER A 359 2.34 5.98 -12.15
CA SER A 359 0.93 6.16 -11.83
C SER A 359 0.45 7.51 -12.30
N THR A 360 -0.66 7.54 -13.03
CA THR A 360 -1.33 8.77 -13.45
C THR A 360 -2.62 9.01 -12.66
N ALA A 361 -2.93 8.15 -11.69
CA ALA A 361 -4.01 8.40 -10.75
C ALA A 361 -3.53 9.29 -9.58
N LEU A 362 -4.47 9.80 -8.79
CA LEU A 362 -4.18 10.53 -7.56
C LEU A 362 -3.86 9.53 -6.45
N GLY A 363 -2.65 9.63 -5.89
CA GLY A 363 -2.19 8.73 -4.84
C GLY A 363 -2.74 9.13 -3.46
N PRO A 364 -2.90 8.18 -2.52
CA PRO A 364 -3.35 8.52 -1.17
C PRO A 364 -2.38 9.44 -0.43
N GLU A 365 -1.06 9.29 -0.62
CA GLU A 365 -0.06 10.13 0.06
C GLU A 365 -0.01 11.56 -0.47
N GLU A 366 -0.30 11.75 -1.76
CA GLU A 366 -0.39 13.05 -2.40
C GLU A 366 -1.61 13.81 -1.85
N GLN A 367 -2.75 13.11 -1.80
CA GLN A 367 -4.00 13.65 -1.29
C GLN A 367 -3.98 13.90 0.22
N ALA A 368 -3.35 13.03 1.01
CA ALA A 368 -3.16 13.23 2.44
C ALA A 368 -2.41 14.54 2.74
N ARG A 369 -1.28 14.78 2.06
CA ARG A 369 -0.50 16.01 2.21
C ARG A 369 -1.29 17.25 1.80
N ALA A 370 -2.03 17.17 0.70
CA ALA A 370 -2.86 18.29 0.23
C ALA A 370 -4.00 18.62 1.22
N ILE A 371 -4.69 17.61 1.77
CA ILE A 371 -5.72 17.85 2.80
C ILE A 371 -5.08 18.46 4.06
N ALA A 372 -3.96 17.91 4.54
CA ALA A 372 -3.28 18.43 5.72
C ALA A 372 -2.83 19.91 5.55
N ALA A 373 -2.35 20.27 4.36
CA ALA A 373 -2.02 21.66 4.02
C ALA A 373 -3.25 22.57 4.10
N VAL A 374 -4.40 22.15 3.56
CA VAL A 374 -5.66 22.92 3.67
C VAL A 374 -6.07 23.09 5.13
N LEU A 375 -6.02 22.02 5.94
CA LEU A 375 -6.34 22.11 7.38
C LEU A 375 -5.45 23.14 8.08
N ALA A 376 -4.14 23.11 7.78
CA ALA A 376 -3.16 24.03 8.34
C ALA A 376 -3.39 25.49 7.93
N GLU A 377 -3.63 25.73 6.63
CA GLU A 377 -3.88 27.05 6.07
C GLU A 377 -5.13 27.71 6.68
N GLN A 378 -6.14 26.90 7.00
CA GLN A 378 -7.39 27.35 7.62
C GLN A 378 -7.34 27.41 9.14
N GLY A 379 -6.27 26.90 9.75
CA GLY A 379 -6.13 26.84 11.21
C GLY A 379 -7.08 25.82 11.87
N TRP A 380 -7.59 24.83 11.14
CA TRP A 380 -8.39 23.73 11.69
C TRP A 380 -7.45 22.68 12.26
N LYS A 381 -7.32 22.65 13.59
CA LYS A 381 -6.28 21.88 14.28
C LYS A 381 -6.81 20.60 14.90
N ALA A 382 -8.05 20.58 15.37
CA ALA A 382 -8.69 19.39 15.90
C ALA A 382 -9.31 18.58 14.75
N VAL A 383 -8.82 17.38 14.48
CA VAL A 383 -9.18 16.61 13.28
C VAL A 383 -9.77 15.25 13.67
N ALA A 384 -10.92 14.92 13.09
CA ALA A 384 -11.46 13.57 13.09
C ALA A 384 -11.34 12.94 11.70
N VAL A 385 -11.18 11.61 11.62
CA VAL A 385 -11.02 10.92 10.32
C VAL A 385 -11.91 9.69 10.21
N LEU A 386 -12.55 9.52 9.06
CA LEU A 386 -13.16 8.27 8.61
C LEU A 386 -12.43 7.75 7.35
N HIS A 387 -11.92 6.52 7.40
CA HIS A 387 -11.19 5.93 6.28
C HIS A 387 -11.45 4.41 6.15
N PRO A 388 -11.31 3.82 4.94
CA PRO A 388 -11.43 2.38 4.78
C PRO A 388 -10.22 1.65 5.39
N ASP A 389 -10.44 0.47 5.94
CA ASP A 389 -9.40 -0.46 6.39
C ASP A 389 -8.90 -1.32 5.20
N ASP A 390 -8.37 -0.64 4.19
CA ASP A 390 -7.67 -1.25 3.06
C ASP A 390 -6.30 -0.60 2.84
N LEU A 391 -5.64 -1.00 1.76
CA LEU A 391 -4.33 -0.45 1.37
C LEU A 391 -4.39 1.06 1.13
N TYR A 392 -5.47 1.59 0.56
CA TYR A 392 -5.60 3.02 0.28
C TYR A 392 -5.70 3.79 1.60
N GLY A 393 -6.63 3.42 2.47
CA GLY A 393 -6.83 4.10 3.75
C GLY A 393 -5.61 3.99 4.67
N LYS A 394 -4.91 2.86 4.69
CA LYS A 394 -3.66 2.69 5.46
C LYS A 394 -2.53 3.59 4.96
N ARG A 395 -2.33 3.66 3.64
CA ARG A 395 -1.32 4.53 3.02
C ARG A 395 -1.65 6.01 3.24
N PHE A 396 -2.92 6.37 3.10
CA PHE A 396 -3.42 7.70 3.39
C PHE A 396 -3.12 8.08 4.85
N MET A 397 -3.58 7.27 5.81
CA MET A 397 -3.42 7.57 7.24
C MET A 397 -1.97 7.64 7.68
N LYS A 398 -1.09 6.79 7.11
CA LYS A 398 0.34 6.83 7.43
C LYS A 398 0.94 8.21 7.17
N VAL A 399 0.67 8.80 6.00
CA VAL A 399 1.20 10.12 5.64
C VAL A 399 0.38 11.25 6.25
N PHE A 400 -0.93 11.07 6.36
CA PHE A 400 -1.83 12.08 6.91
C PHE A 400 -1.55 12.37 8.38
N TRP A 401 -1.27 11.33 9.16
CA TRP A 401 -0.92 11.46 10.57
C TRP A 401 0.28 12.39 10.79
N ASP A 402 1.40 12.09 10.12
CA ASP A 402 2.62 12.89 10.23
C ASP A 402 2.38 14.33 9.73
N ALA A 403 1.71 14.50 8.59
CA ALA A 403 1.46 15.82 8.01
C ALA A 403 0.59 16.72 8.90
N VAL A 404 -0.44 16.16 9.57
CA VAL A 404 -1.28 16.94 10.51
C VAL A 404 -0.48 17.38 11.73
N LEU A 405 0.33 16.48 12.31
CA LEU A 405 1.16 16.79 13.48
C LEU A 405 2.25 17.82 13.16
N ASP A 406 2.89 17.71 11.98
CA ASP A 406 3.92 18.65 11.52
C ASP A 406 3.36 20.08 11.36
N HIS A 407 2.06 20.21 11.06
CA HIS A 407 1.34 21.48 11.01
C HIS A 407 0.74 21.92 12.35
N GLY A 408 1.01 21.21 13.44
CA GLY A 408 0.54 21.54 14.79
C GLY A 408 -0.95 21.24 15.03
N GLY A 409 -1.56 20.40 14.21
CA GLY A 409 -2.87 19.80 14.46
C GLY A 409 -2.79 18.57 15.37
N TRP A 410 -3.94 18.05 15.79
CA TRP A 410 -4.07 16.82 16.57
C TRP A 410 -5.35 16.07 16.20
N PHE A 411 -5.36 14.76 16.47
CA PHE A 411 -6.53 13.92 16.20
C PHE A 411 -7.43 13.83 17.42
N THR A 412 -8.74 14.01 17.24
CA THR A 412 -9.75 13.74 18.29
C THR A 412 -10.37 12.36 18.14
N GLY A 413 -10.39 11.82 16.92
CA GLY A 413 -10.86 10.47 16.65
C GLY A 413 -10.45 9.95 15.27
N ILE A 414 -10.21 8.64 15.20
CA ILE A 414 -9.98 7.93 13.94
C ILE A 414 -10.93 6.73 13.88
N GLY A 415 -11.74 6.69 12.83
CA GLY A 415 -12.67 5.62 12.54
C GLY A 415 -12.30 4.88 11.27
N ALA A 416 -11.68 3.70 11.42
CA ALA A 416 -11.50 2.78 10.32
C ALA A 416 -12.78 1.94 10.10
N TYR A 417 -13.18 1.77 8.83
CA TYR A 417 -14.33 0.95 8.45
C TYR A 417 -13.99 -0.13 7.42
N ALA A 418 -14.74 -1.23 7.40
CA ALA A 418 -14.47 -2.32 6.46
C ALA A 418 -14.69 -1.87 5.00
N PRO A 419 -13.83 -2.26 4.04
CA PRO A 419 -14.01 -1.89 2.64
C PRO A 419 -15.32 -2.47 2.07
N ARG A 420 -16.06 -1.64 1.33
CA ARG A 420 -17.41 -1.89 0.82
C ARG A 420 -18.46 -2.01 1.91
N SER A 421 -18.23 -1.41 3.09
CA SER A 421 -19.28 -1.31 4.10
C SER A 421 -20.46 -0.49 3.57
N THR A 422 -21.65 -0.85 4.02
CA THR A 422 -22.87 -0.06 3.86
C THR A 422 -23.39 0.48 5.19
N ASP A 423 -22.78 0.05 6.30
CA ASP A 423 -23.10 0.47 7.65
C ASP A 423 -21.85 1.10 8.28
N PHE A 424 -21.94 2.41 8.53
CA PHE A 424 -20.91 3.23 9.16
C PHE A 424 -21.34 3.66 10.55
N GLY A 425 -22.54 3.29 11.01
CA GLY A 425 -23.05 3.69 12.32
C GLY A 425 -22.16 3.27 13.48
N PRO A 426 -21.68 2.01 13.55
CA PRO A 426 -20.76 1.59 14.61
C PRO A 426 -19.43 2.35 14.63
N VAL A 427 -18.96 2.89 13.49
CA VAL A 427 -17.73 3.70 13.47
C VAL A 427 -18.01 5.15 13.81
N ILE A 428 -19.12 5.72 13.32
CA ILE A 428 -19.54 7.09 13.63
C ILE A 428 -19.83 7.22 15.13
N ARG A 429 -20.59 6.28 15.72
CA ARG A 429 -20.90 6.30 17.15
C ARG A 429 -19.67 6.32 18.04
N ARG A 430 -18.64 5.52 17.70
CA ARG A 430 -17.36 5.55 18.41
C ARG A 430 -16.63 6.88 18.23
N LEU A 431 -16.62 7.39 17.00
CA LEU A 431 -15.95 8.64 16.65
C LEU A 431 -16.50 9.83 17.44
N VAL A 432 -17.83 9.91 17.61
CA VAL A 432 -18.51 11.00 18.32
C VAL A 432 -18.90 10.63 19.76
N GLY A 433 -18.28 9.58 20.30
CA GLY A 433 -18.43 9.18 21.70
C GLY A 433 -19.84 8.74 22.12
N LEU A 434 -20.74 8.40 21.21
CA LEU A 434 -22.09 7.91 21.53
C LEU A 434 -22.07 6.56 22.24
N ASP A 435 -21.00 5.78 22.09
CA ASP A 435 -20.84 4.49 22.78
C ASP A 435 -20.52 4.61 24.28
N ARG A 436 -20.43 5.84 24.81
CA ARG A 436 -20.39 6.07 26.26
C ARG A 436 -21.70 5.76 26.96
N TYR A 437 -22.81 5.75 26.21
CA TYR A 437 -24.12 5.37 26.72
C TYR A 437 -24.32 3.86 26.55
N SER A 438 -24.66 3.19 27.65
CA SER A 438 -25.08 1.81 27.62
C SER A 438 -26.46 1.67 26.95
N PRO A 439 -26.80 0.48 26.42
CA PRO A 439 -28.13 0.23 25.85
C PRO A 439 -29.28 0.45 26.85
N GLU A 440 -29.01 0.38 28.16
CA GLU A 440 -30.00 0.66 29.21
C GLU A 440 -30.20 2.17 29.39
N GLU A 441 -29.11 2.93 29.49
CA GLU A 441 -29.16 4.40 29.54
C GLU A 441 -29.83 4.99 28.30
N GLU A 442 -29.52 4.51 27.10
CA GLU A 442 -30.19 4.99 25.88
C GLU A 442 -31.71 4.73 25.89
N ARG A 443 -32.15 3.62 26.48
CA ARG A 443 -33.58 3.29 26.62
C ARG A 443 -34.25 4.19 27.64
N GLU A 444 -33.57 4.47 28.75
CA GLU A 444 -34.06 5.38 29.79
C GLU A 444 -34.18 6.80 29.27
N MET A 445 -33.17 7.31 28.55
CA MET A 445 -33.21 8.60 27.87
C MET A 445 -34.40 8.66 26.90
N LYS A 446 -34.55 7.65 26.02
CA LYS A 446 -35.69 7.60 25.10
C LYS A 446 -37.04 7.55 25.79
N ALA A 447 -37.16 6.85 26.92
CA ALA A 447 -38.39 6.83 27.71
C ALA A 447 -38.72 8.21 28.34
N GLN A 448 -37.70 9.03 28.57
CA GLN A 448 -37.82 10.42 29.06
C GLN A 448 -37.95 11.44 27.93
N GLY A 449 -37.93 11.00 26.65
CA GLY A 449 -37.96 11.89 25.49
C GLY A 449 -36.62 12.57 25.19
N GLU A 450 -35.53 12.06 25.75
CA GLU A 450 -34.16 12.52 25.51
C GLU A 450 -33.44 11.60 24.51
N GLU A 451 -32.48 12.14 23.76
CA GLU A 451 -31.63 11.36 22.85
C GLU A 451 -30.13 11.56 23.16
N PRO A 452 -29.32 10.48 23.06
CA PRO A 452 -27.86 10.55 23.21
C PRO A 452 -27.25 11.62 22.30
N GLN A 453 -26.53 12.58 22.88
CA GLN A 453 -25.92 13.67 22.12
C GLN A 453 -24.50 13.29 21.66
N PRO A 454 -24.11 13.54 20.40
CA PRO A 454 -22.73 13.32 19.95
C PRO A 454 -21.76 14.33 20.58
N ILE A 455 -20.51 13.94 20.78
CA ILE A 455 -19.41 14.85 21.10
C ILE A 455 -18.73 15.24 19.80
N ILE A 456 -18.85 16.52 19.44
CA ILE A 456 -18.18 17.11 18.29
C ILE A 456 -17.08 18.03 18.81
N ASP A 457 -15.86 17.51 18.92
CA ASP A 457 -14.69 18.20 19.47
C ASP A 457 -13.60 18.48 18.42
N PHE A 458 -13.94 18.30 17.15
CA PHE A 458 -13.06 18.53 16.00
C PHE A 458 -13.51 19.74 15.16
N ASP A 459 -12.52 20.46 14.61
CA ASP A 459 -12.71 21.55 13.66
C ASP A 459 -13.09 21.05 12.26
N ALA A 460 -12.62 19.85 11.90
CA ALA A 460 -12.84 19.22 10.60
C ALA A 460 -12.95 17.69 10.69
N LEU A 461 -13.87 17.14 9.91
CA LEU A 461 -14.04 15.71 9.68
C LEU A 461 -13.51 15.34 8.29
N VAL A 462 -12.41 14.60 8.25
CA VAL A 462 -11.81 14.10 7.02
C VAL A 462 -12.46 12.77 6.66
N VAL A 463 -13.05 12.66 5.48
CA VAL A 463 -13.69 11.42 5.02
C VAL A 463 -13.12 11.03 3.67
N VAL A 464 -12.46 9.88 3.62
CA VAL A 464 -11.87 9.32 2.39
C VAL A 464 -12.43 7.94 2.12
N GLY A 465 -12.50 7.52 0.86
CA GLY A 465 -13.09 6.24 0.49
C GLY A 465 -13.49 6.13 -0.97
N SER A 466 -14.10 5.02 -1.33
CA SER A 466 -14.68 4.84 -2.66
C SER A 466 -15.98 5.63 -2.82
N PRO A 467 -16.36 6.05 -4.04
CA PRO A 467 -17.61 6.77 -4.27
C PRO A 467 -18.86 6.10 -3.69
N ALA A 468 -18.89 4.76 -3.63
CA ALA A 468 -20.00 4.01 -3.05
C ALA A 468 -20.10 4.20 -1.53
N GLU A 469 -18.96 4.26 -0.83
CA GLU A 469 -18.90 4.49 0.62
C GLU A 469 -19.19 5.96 0.93
N LEU A 470 -18.53 6.88 0.21
CA LEU A 470 -18.71 8.33 0.36
C LEU A 470 -20.16 8.78 0.13
N SER A 471 -20.90 8.08 -0.73
CA SER A 471 -22.33 8.35 -0.96
C SER A 471 -23.24 8.06 0.23
N LEU A 472 -22.82 7.20 1.15
CA LEU A 472 -23.65 6.72 2.26
C LEU A 472 -23.29 7.38 3.60
N ILE A 473 -22.04 7.79 3.77
CA ILE A 473 -21.54 8.37 5.03
C ILE A 473 -22.32 9.63 5.44
N PRO A 474 -22.59 10.63 4.58
CA PRO A 474 -23.27 11.86 4.98
C PRO A 474 -24.65 11.62 5.60
N ALA A 475 -25.48 10.76 4.98
CA ALA A 475 -26.80 10.44 5.52
C ALA A 475 -26.72 9.77 6.91
N GLN A 476 -25.66 9.00 7.17
CA GLN A 476 -25.45 8.36 8.47
C GLN A 476 -24.87 9.34 9.50
N LEU A 477 -24.04 10.30 9.09
CA LEU A 477 -23.62 11.40 9.97
C LEU A 477 -24.84 12.19 10.46
N ALA A 478 -25.75 12.55 9.55
CA ALA A 478 -27.01 13.20 9.92
C ALA A 478 -27.88 12.33 10.85
N TYR A 479 -27.93 11.00 10.63
CA TYR A 479 -28.69 10.10 11.50
C TYR A 479 -28.17 10.06 12.95
N TYR A 480 -26.86 10.30 13.16
CA TYR A 480 -26.23 10.37 14.49
C TYR A 480 -26.03 11.81 14.99
N ASP A 481 -26.82 12.75 14.46
CA ASP A 481 -26.82 14.18 14.81
C ASP A 481 -25.44 14.85 14.71
N VAL A 482 -24.60 14.38 13.79
CA VAL A 482 -23.30 14.99 13.48
C VAL A 482 -23.54 16.16 12.53
N TYR A 483 -23.95 17.28 13.11
CA TYR A 483 -24.21 18.55 12.44
C TYR A 483 -23.10 19.58 12.68
N ASP A 484 -23.10 20.64 11.89
CA ASP A 484 -22.23 21.80 12.05
C ASP A 484 -20.71 21.46 11.98
N VAL A 485 -20.38 20.43 11.20
CA VAL A 485 -19.00 19.96 10.97
C VAL A 485 -18.47 20.38 9.61
N ARG A 486 -17.19 20.73 9.52
CA ARG A 486 -16.52 20.92 8.23
C ARG A 486 -16.11 19.57 7.67
N LEU A 487 -16.82 19.07 6.66
CA LEU A 487 -16.45 17.83 5.99
C LEU A 487 -15.41 18.14 4.90
N ILE A 488 -14.24 17.50 4.99
CA ILE A 488 -13.21 17.56 3.96
C ILE A 488 -12.93 16.17 3.37
N GLY A 489 -12.83 16.12 2.05
CA GLY A 489 -12.73 14.89 1.29
C GLY A 489 -11.51 14.78 0.38
N ASP A 490 -11.25 13.56 -0.08
CA ASP A 490 -10.34 13.30 -1.19
C ASP A 490 -11.02 13.50 -2.57
N ALA A 491 -10.30 13.29 -3.66
CA ALA A 491 -10.83 13.45 -5.01
C ALA A 491 -11.97 12.45 -5.35
N GLY A 492 -12.22 11.45 -4.50
CA GLY A 492 -13.35 10.53 -4.64
C GLY A 492 -14.70 11.25 -4.62
N TRP A 493 -14.79 12.39 -3.93
CA TRP A 493 -15.99 13.21 -3.80
C TRP A 493 -16.42 13.94 -5.08
N ARG A 494 -15.61 13.93 -6.16
CA ARG A 494 -16.02 14.45 -7.48
C ARG A 494 -17.07 13.57 -8.17
N ASP A 495 -17.15 12.28 -7.83
CA ASP A 495 -17.95 11.34 -8.60
C ASP A 495 -19.43 11.78 -8.70
N PRO A 496 -19.98 11.97 -9.91
CA PRO A 496 -21.30 12.58 -10.10
C PRO A 496 -22.45 11.69 -9.64
N ARG A 497 -22.18 10.45 -9.23
CA ARG A 497 -23.17 9.59 -8.57
C ARG A 497 -23.39 9.96 -7.11
N ILE A 498 -22.43 10.61 -6.45
CA ILE A 498 -22.53 10.96 -5.03
C ILE A 498 -23.68 11.95 -4.81
N PRO A 499 -23.83 13.05 -5.57
CA PRO A 499 -24.99 13.95 -5.45
C PRO A 499 -26.35 13.29 -5.65
N GLN A 500 -26.40 12.17 -6.39
CA GLN A 500 -27.65 11.46 -6.66
C GLN A 500 -28.10 10.62 -5.46
N ILE A 501 -27.16 10.21 -4.59
CA ILE A 501 -27.41 9.36 -3.43
C ILE A 501 -27.40 10.20 -2.15
N ALA A 502 -26.37 11.00 -1.93
CA ALA A 502 -26.22 11.84 -0.75
C ALA A 502 -27.09 13.10 -0.83
N GLY A 503 -27.45 13.59 -2.03
CA GLY A 503 -28.42 14.66 -2.21
C GLY A 503 -28.12 15.91 -1.38
N LYS A 504 -29.09 16.35 -0.58
CA LYS A 504 -28.97 17.52 0.32
C LYS A 504 -27.88 17.36 1.40
N TYR A 505 -27.44 16.13 1.67
CA TYR A 505 -26.46 15.84 2.71
C TYR A 505 -25.02 16.21 2.32
N MET A 506 -24.81 16.76 1.12
CA MET A 506 -23.50 17.18 0.62
C MET A 506 -23.27 18.70 0.68
N ASP A 507 -24.26 19.48 1.10
CA ASP A 507 -24.13 20.94 1.11
C ASP A 507 -23.06 21.37 2.12
N GLY A 508 -22.09 22.18 1.68
CA GLY A 508 -20.95 22.60 2.50
C GLY A 508 -19.74 21.66 2.46
N LEU A 509 -19.84 20.50 1.79
CA LEU A 509 -18.73 19.57 1.62
C LEU A 509 -17.57 20.21 0.84
N LEU A 510 -16.37 20.19 1.43
CA LEU A 510 -15.12 20.49 0.76
C LEU A 510 -14.41 19.21 0.34
N PHE A 511 -13.68 19.23 -0.77
CA PHE A 511 -12.75 18.16 -1.11
C PHE A 511 -11.61 18.66 -1.98
N ILE A 512 -10.47 18.02 -1.86
CA ILE A 512 -9.32 18.31 -2.72
C ILE A 512 -9.46 17.59 -4.05
N ASP A 513 -9.04 18.26 -5.11
CA ASP A 513 -8.81 17.61 -6.39
C ASP A 513 -7.75 18.40 -7.15
N VAL A 514 -7.35 17.88 -8.31
CA VAL A 514 -6.39 18.56 -9.19
C VAL A 514 -6.91 19.91 -9.66
N ASP A 515 -5.96 20.81 -9.95
CA ASP A 515 -6.20 22.13 -10.52
C ASP A 515 -6.78 22.00 -11.94
N LEU A 516 -8.12 22.00 -12.03
CA LEU A 516 -8.87 21.97 -13.29
C LEU A 516 -9.56 23.32 -13.46
N ASP A 517 -9.46 23.90 -14.66
CA ASP A 517 -10.26 25.08 -14.98
C ASP A 517 -11.77 24.70 -14.90
N PRO A 518 -12.56 25.34 -14.02
CA PRO A 518 -13.98 25.05 -13.85
C PRO A 518 -14.83 25.26 -15.11
N ALA A 519 -14.36 26.12 -16.03
CA ALA A 519 -14.97 26.38 -17.33
C ALA A 519 -14.44 25.43 -18.42
N SER A 520 -13.26 24.84 -18.23
CA SER A 520 -12.73 23.83 -19.13
C SER A 520 -13.54 22.54 -18.98
N ALA A 521 -14.39 22.31 -19.98
CA ALA A 521 -15.11 21.06 -20.08
C ALA A 521 -14.10 19.93 -20.05
N TYR A 522 -14.39 18.94 -19.21
CA TYR A 522 -13.85 17.60 -19.27
C TYR A 522 -13.55 17.20 -20.73
N PRO A 523 -12.42 16.55 -21.06
CA PRO A 523 -12.05 16.33 -22.45
C PRO A 523 -13.20 15.72 -23.25
N ASP A 524 -13.57 16.32 -24.37
CA ASP A 524 -14.68 15.86 -25.21
C ASP A 524 -14.60 14.36 -25.53
N CYS A 525 -13.38 13.81 -25.59
CA CYS A 525 -13.16 12.39 -25.79
C CYS A 525 -13.74 11.51 -24.67
N VAL A 526 -13.72 11.96 -23.41
CA VAL A 526 -14.34 11.27 -22.28
C VAL A 526 -15.85 11.30 -22.39
N THR A 527 -16.42 12.46 -22.77
CA THR A 527 -17.86 12.60 -23.04
C THR A 527 -18.29 11.69 -24.19
N ARG A 528 -17.54 11.64 -25.29
CA ARG A 528 -17.76 10.70 -26.40
C ARG A 528 -17.60 9.24 -25.99
N ALA A 529 -16.75 8.96 -24.99
CA ALA A 529 -16.63 7.64 -24.39
C ALA A 529 -17.85 7.28 -23.53
N GLY A 530 -18.81 8.18 -23.32
CA GLY A 530 -19.97 7.96 -22.45
C GLY A 530 -19.60 7.83 -20.98
N MET A 531 -18.44 8.36 -20.58
CA MET A 531 -17.95 8.30 -19.21
C MET A 531 -18.22 9.61 -18.49
N PRO A 532 -18.76 9.58 -17.26
CA PRO A 532 -18.89 10.78 -16.46
C PRO A 532 -17.51 11.33 -16.05
N PRO A 533 -17.41 12.62 -15.74
CA PRO A 533 -16.31 13.16 -14.96
C PRO A 533 -16.01 12.35 -13.70
N GLY A 534 -14.75 12.19 -13.35
CA GLY A 534 -14.29 11.47 -12.16
C GLY A 534 -12.81 11.03 -12.23
N PRO A 535 -12.25 10.57 -11.10
CA PRO A 535 -10.81 10.29 -10.99
C PRO A 535 -10.26 9.30 -12.02
N LEU A 536 -11.02 8.23 -12.35
CA LEU A 536 -10.57 7.22 -13.30
C LEU A 536 -10.43 7.79 -14.73
N PRO A 537 -11.45 8.43 -15.33
CA PRO A 537 -11.27 9.13 -16.59
C PRO A 537 -10.10 10.11 -16.64
N MET A 538 -9.87 10.92 -15.60
CA MET A 538 -8.71 11.83 -15.56
C MET A 538 -7.41 11.04 -15.63
N ALA A 539 -7.26 10.03 -14.78
CA ALA A 539 -6.07 9.21 -14.73
C ALA A 539 -5.76 8.53 -16.08
N VAL A 540 -6.78 8.12 -16.83
CA VAL A 540 -6.60 7.52 -18.16
C VAL A 540 -6.18 8.57 -19.19
N VAL A 541 -6.79 9.76 -19.20
CA VAL A 541 -6.40 10.83 -20.13
C VAL A 541 -4.98 11.32 -19.83
N ASP A 542 -4.61 11.41 -18.56
CA ASP A 542 -3.25 11.76 -18.13
C ASP A 542 -2.23 10.69 -18.50
N ALA A 543 -2.57 9.41 -18.37
CA ALA A 543 -1.74 8.33 -18.87
C ALA A 543 -1.46 8.50 -20.37
N ILE A 544 -2.49 8.85 -21.15
CA ILE A 544 -2.35 9.08 -22.59
C ILE A 544 -1.50 10.33 -22.87
N ALA A 545 -1.70 11.41 -22.12
CA ALA A 545 -0.91 12.64 -22.26
C ALA A 545 0.57 12.38 -21.95
N TRP A 546 0.85 11.69 -20.86
CA TRP A 546 2.20 11.32 -20.45
C TRP A 546 2.87 10.37 -21.47
N LEU A 547 2.13 9.40 -22.01
CA LEU A 547 2.62 8.51 -23.07
C LEU A 547 2.96 9.28 -24.36
N LYS A 548 2.13 10.26 -24.74
CA LYS A 548 2.41 11.15 -25.89
C LYS A 548 3.64 12.02 -25.65
N ALA A 549 3.75 12.67 -24.49
CA ALA A 549 4.90 13.49 -24.13
C ALA A 549 6.20 12.67 -24.13
N THR A 550 6.14 11.45 -23.58
CA THR A 550 7.27 10.52 -23.55
C THR A 550 7.70 10.09 -24.95
N ARG A 551 6.75 9.84 -25.85
CA ARG A 551 7.03 9.59 -27.26
C ARG A 551 7.73 10.77 -27.92
N ASP A 552 7.13 11.96 -27.81
CA ASP A 552 7.55 13.12 -28.58
C ASP A 552 8.93 13.60 -28.12
N GLY A 553 9.28 13.42 -26.83
CA GLY A 553 10.59 13.69 -26.27
C GLY A 553 11.61 12.54 -26.37
N GLY A 554 11.21 11.34 -26.81
CA GLY A 554 12.07 10.15 -26.90
C GLY A 554 12.51 9.55 -25.55
N GLN A 555 12.07 10.11 -24.44
CA GLN A 555 12.39 9.68 -23.07
C GLN A 555 11.20 9.91 -22.14
N PRO A 556 11.10 9.15 -21.03
CA PRO A 556 10.05 9.34 -20.03
C PRO A 556 9.89 10.81 -19.62
N ALA A 557 8.69 11.36 -19.83
CA ALA A 557 8.43 12.76 -19.51
C ALA A 557 8.49 12.98 -18.00
N ARG A 558 9.40 13.87 -17.55
CA ARG A 558 9.48 14.32 -16.14
C ARG A 558 8.44 15.39 -15.81
N THR A 559 7.92 16.05 -16.83
CA THR A 559 6.83 17.03 -16.72
C THR A 559 5.90 16.81 -17.89
N PHE A 560 4.60 16.82 -17.65
CA PHE A 560 3.60 16.77 -18.70
C PHE A 560 2.38 17.59 -18.30
N HIS A 561 1.68 18.12 -19.29
CA HIS A 561 0.42 18.82 -19.09
C HIS A 561 -0.73 17.86 -19.41
N GLY A 562 -1.38 17.36 -18.37
CA GLY A 562 -2.54 16.47 -18.47
C GLY A 562 -3.86 17.23 -18.38
N VAL A 563 -4.92 16.47 -18.14
CA VAL A 563 -6.19 17.00 -17.64
C VAL A 563 -6.00 17.45 -16.21
N SER A 564 -5.24 16.73 -15.38
CA SER A 564 -4.92 17.13 -14.00
C SER A 564 -4.00 18.36 -13.86
N GLY A 565 -3.84 19.15 -14.93
CA GLY A 565 -2.90 20.27 -14.98
C GLY A 565 -1.45 19.84 -15.20
N GLU A 566 -0.53 20.70 -14.78
CA GLU A 566 0.91 20.41 -14.82
C GLU A 566 1.24 19.33 -13.78
N THR A 567 1.70 18.18 -14.27
CA THR A 567 2.16 17.08 -13.43
C THR A 567 3.67 16.96 -13.55
N ARG A 568 4.35 16.94 -12.41
CA ARG A 568 5.80 16.69 -12.29
C ARG A 568 6.05 15.31 -11.70
N VAL A 569 7.01 14.61 -12.27
CA VAL A 569 7.49 13.31 -11.78
C VAL A 569 8.86 13.53 -11.17
N ALA A 570 8.98 13.28 -9.87
CA ALA A 570 10.23 13.35 -9.14
C ALA A 570 11.14 12.15 -9.48
N ALA A 571 12.41 12.24 -9.07
CA ALA A 571 13.42 11.22 -9.40
C ALA A 571 13.15 9.85 -8.75
N ASP A 572 12.37 9.83 -7.66
CA ASP A 572 11.91 8.64 -6.96
C ASP A 572 10.58 8.08 -7.53
N HIS A 573 10.12 8.62 -8.67
CA HIS A 573 8.83 8.32 -9.33
C HIS A 573 7.60 8.77 -8.55
N THR A 574 7.76 9.59 -7.50
CA THR A 574 6.62 10.28 -6.91
C THR A 574 6.08 11.32 -7.88
N VAL A 575 4.76 11.50 -7.83
CA VAL A 575 4.05 12.44 -8.69
C VAL A 575 3.65 13.63 -7.84
N GLU A 576 3.96 14.81 -8.35
CA GLU A 576 3.62 16.09 -7.76
C GLU A 576 2.67 16.83 -8.70
N ARG A 577 1.49 17.18 -8.19
CA ARG A 577 0.48 17.99 -8.86
C ARG A 577 0.04 19.14 -7.97
N ARG A 578 -0.57 20.14 -8.60
CA ARG A 578 -1.29 21.19 -7.88
C ARG A 578 -2.70 20.73 -7.57
N PHE A 579 -3.09 20.92 -6.33
CA PHE A 579 -4.45 20.69 -5.85
C PHE A 579 -5.16 22.02 -5.67
N GLN A 580 -6.46 21.98 -5.87
CA GLN A 580 -7.39 23.03 -5.49
C GLN A 580 -8.52 22.43 -4.67
N VAL A 581 -9.11 23.25 -3.82
CA VAL A 581 -10.24 22.85 -3.01
C VAL A 581 -11.53 23.13 -3.77
N TRP A 582 -12.39 22.12 -3.82
CA TRP A 582 -13.70 22.18 -4.43
C TRP A 582 -14.77 22.13 -3.35
N GLN A 583 -15.92 22.74 -3.64
CA GLN A 583 -17.08 22.74 -2.78
C GLN A 583 -18.32 22.27 -3.52
N TRP A 584 -19.10 21.43 -2.85
CA TRP A 584 -20.49 21.17 -3.23
C TRP A 584 -21.39 22.17 -2.50
N ARG A 585 -22.10 23.00 -3.27
CA ARG A 585 -23.07 23.97 -2.74
C ARG A 585 -24.39 23.90 -3.50
N HIS A 586 -25.47 23.57 -2.81
CA HIS A 586 -26.81 23.40 -3.34
C HIS A 586 -26.85 22.50 -4.60
N GLY A 587 -26.09 21.39 -4.57
CA GLY A 587 -25.98 20.45 -5.68
C GLY A 587 -25.14 20.94 -6.87
N LYS A 588 -24.45 22.08 -6.75
CA LYS A 588 -23.52 22.59 -7.74
C LYS A 588 -22.09 22.46 -7.24
N LEU A 589 -21.18 22.14 -8.16
CA LEU A 589 -19.76 22.03 -7.90
C LEU A 589 -19.05 23.33 -8.31
N SER A 590 -18.25 23.90 -7.42
CA SER A 590 -17.43 25.09 -7.69
C SER A 590 -16.07 25.01 -6.99
N VAL A 591 -15.11 25.80 -7.45
CA VAL A 591 -13.85 26.00 -6.70
C VAL A 591 -14.17 26.82 -5.45
N TRP A 592 -13.60 26.41 -4.34
CA TRP A 592 -13.74 27.11 -3.07
C TRP A 592 -12.83 28.34 -3.06
N ASP A 593 -13.38 29.49 -2.68
CA ASP A 593 -12.71 30.80 -2.71
C ASP A 593 -11.94 31.13 -1.43
N GLY A 594 -11.89 30.20 -0.47
CA GLY A 594 -11.22 30.38 0.83
C GLY A 594 -12.05 31.13 1.88
N THR A 595 -13.34 31.38 1.62
CA THR A 595 -14.28 31.88 2.65
C THR A 595 -14.65 30.78 3.64
N ASP A 596 -14.94 31.10 4.91
CA ASP A 596 -15.28 30.10 5.94
C ASP A 596 -16.42 29.21 5.40
N PRO A 597 -16.17 27.90 5.21
CA PRO A 597 -17.12 27.04 4.52
C PRO A 597 -18.38 26.90 5.36
N GLU A 598 -19.53 26.88 4.69
CA GLU A 598 -20.77 26.46 5.33
C GLU A 598 -20.53 25.08 5.96
N GLN A 599 -20.83 24.98 7.25
CA GLN A 599 -20.73 23.73 7.96
C GLN A 599 -21.81 22.78 7.43
N LEU A 600 -21.49 21.48 7.42
CA LEU A 600 -22.41 20.43 7.01
C LEU A 600 -23.67 20.55 7.88
N TYR A 601 -24.82 20.73 7.24
CA TYR A 601 -26.12 20.90 7.93
C TYR A 601 -26.29 22.20 8.73
N ALA A 602 -25.62 23.29 8.33
CA ALA A 602 -25.79 24.60 8.95
C ALA A 602 -27.26 24.86 9.29
N THR A 603 -27.56 24.87 10.59
CA THR A 603 -28.92 25.09 11.08
C THR A 603 -29.37 26.47 10.57
N PRO A 604 -30.53 26.62 9.91
CA PRO A 604 -31.02 27.95 9.55
C PRO A 604 -31.06 28.78 10.82
N ALA A 605 -30.36 29.93 10.84
CA ALA A 605 -30.37 30.85 11.97
C ALA A 605 -31.82 31.00 12.43
N ALA A 606 -32.08 30.71 13.70
CA ALA A 606 -33.42 30.79 14.29
C ALA A 606 -34.06 32.09 13.81
N LEU A 607 -35.17 31.97 13.07
CA LEU A 607 -35.96 33.14 12.68
C LEU A 607 -36.18 34.00 13.93
N PRO A 608 -35.92 35.32 13.87
CA PRO A 608 -36.17 36.18 15.01
C PRO A 608 -37.60 35.96 15.51
N ALA A 609 -37.77 35.88 16.82
CA ALA A 609 -38.97 35.43 17.54
C ALA A 609 -40.20 36.35 17.39
N ASP A 610 -40.30 37.11 16.30
CA ASP A 610 -41.34 38.10 16.06
C ASP A 610 -42.07 37.82 14.73
N VAL A 611 -42.84 36.73 14.69
CA VAL A 611 -44.05 36.67 13.85
C VAL A 611 -45.17 36.09 14.70
N HIS A 612 -45.83 36.97 15.43
CA HIS A 612 -47.10 36.71 16.08
C HIS A 612 -48.17 36.32 15.04
N SER A 613 -48.77 35.16 15.25
CA SER A 613 -50.20 34.84 15.06
C SER A 613 -50.92 35.48 13.86
N GLU A 614 -51.14 34.70 12.82
CA GLU A 614 -52.41 34.72 12.09
C GLU A 614 -53.02 33.31 12.12
N GLU A 615 -54.09 33.17 12.89
CA GLU A 615 -54.97 32.00 12.87
C GLU A 615 -55.62 31.89 11.48
N ALA A 616 -55.39 30.77 10.79
CA ALA A 616 -56.20 30.39 9.64
C ALA A 616 -57.57 29.86 10.11
N PRO A 617 -58.69 30.25 9.47
CA PRO A 617 -60.01 29.82 9.87
C PRO A 617 -60.21 28.33 9.57
N ARG A 618 -60.84 27.62 10.52
CA ARG A 618 -61.39 26.28 10.30
C ARG A 618 -62.63 26.40 9.42
N ASP A 619 -62.58 25.79 8.25
CA ASP A 619 -63.78 25.50 7.47
C ASP A 619 -64.35 24.15 7.93
N ASP A 620 -65.52 24.21 8.56
CA ASP A 620 -66.47 23.11 8.65
C ASP A 620 -67.32 23.10 7.36
N GLU A 621 -67.22 22.04 6.55
CA GLU A 621 -68.34 21.32 5.88
C GLU A 621 -67.83 20.11 5.07
#